data_AF-A0A6J8BEA0-F1
#
_entry.id   AF-A0A6J8BEA0-F1
#
_cell.length_a   1.000
_cell.length_b   1.000
_cell.length_c   1.000
_cell.angle_alpha   90.00
_cell.angle_beta   90.00
_cell.angle_gamma   90.00
#
_symmetry.space_group_name_H-M   'P 1'
#
loop_
_entity.id
_entity.type
_entity.pdbx_description
1 polymer ?
#
loop_
_entity_poly.entity_id
_entity_poly.type
_entity_poly.pdbx_seq_one_letter_code
_entity_poly.pdbx_strand_id
1 'polypeptide(L)'
;MQFRKRLLSREGSSEVKLYESLSELVDDTLCTRSANTHQHKISCLDRLCSECGVCKFSMLPGELDESDVQISWERYEYKNVKVKGDKMIRKLVLVRKSSSPAEMFQYLKTLLETFPAHQFRAYWQSKQMKSLVENLPIGHCVTVHDFSENYKCTEQNEIQSSYFQKLEVSLHVTILHRHSVLEYDGKDSTAEEPNIVTEQFL
;
A
#
# COMPACT_ATOMS: atom_id res chain seq x y z
N MET A 1 10.00 -12.33 -7.82
CA MET A 1 9.76 -13.45 -8.78
C MET A 1 10.93 -13.78 -9.71
N GLN A 2 11.93 -12.90 -9.92
CA GLN A 2 13.04 -13.20 -10.84
C GLN A 2 13.90 -14.42 -10.43
N PHE A 3 14.06 -14.69 -9.12
CA PHE A 3 14.76 -15.89 -8.65
C PHE A 3 14.01 -17.17 -9.05
N ARG A 4 12.72 -17.28 -8.70
CA ARG A 4 11.83 -18.37 -9.13
C ARG A 4 11.82 -18.57 -10.64
N LYS A 5 11.72 -17.47 -11.41
CA LYS A 5 11.76 -17.52 -12.88
C LYS A 5 13.04 -18.17 -13.40
N ARG A 6 14.20 -17.82 -12.82
CA ARG A 6 15.51 -18.42 -13.18
C ARG A 6 15.60 -19.90 -12.82
N LEU A 7 15.02 -20.33 -11.69
CA LEU A 7 14.96 -21.74 -11.31
C LEU A 7 14.12 -22.55 -12.30
N LEU A 8 12.92 -22.08 -12.61
CA LEU A 8 12.03 -22.76 -13.57
C LEU A 8 12.65 -22.91 -14.96
N SER A 9 13.38 -21.88 -15.44
CA SER A 9 14.10 -21.96 -16.71
C SER A 9 15.24 -22.98 -16.71
N ARG A 10 15.80 -23.32 -15.53
CA ARG A 10 16.91 -24.29 -15.39
C ARG A 10 16.41 -25.72 -15.18
N GLU A 11 15.36 -25.88 -14.39
CA GLU A 11 14.84 -27.19 -13.96
C GLU A 11 13.86 -27.80 -14.97
N GLY A 12 13.41 -27.05 -15.99
CA GLY A 12 12.49 -27.54 -17.01
C GLY A 12 11.13 -27.99 -16.47
N SER A 13 10.83 -27.67 -15.21
CA SER A 13 9.66 -28.18 -14.50
C SER A 13 8.40 -27.42 -14.88
N SER A 14 7.43 -28.15 -15.45
CA SER A 14 6.16 -27.64 -15.97
C SER A 14 5.05 -27.57 -14.91
N GLU A 15 5.24 -28.10 -13.71
CA GLU A 15 4.14 -28.28 -12.74
C GLU A 15 3.94 -27.10 -11.79
N VAL A 16 4.94 -26.20 -11.69
CA VAL A 16 4.93 -25.15 -10.67
C VAL A 16 4.68 -23.77 -11.29
N LYS A 17 3.60 -23.13 -10.84
CA LYS A 17 3.14 -21.83 -11.35
C LYS A 17 4.15 -20.71 -11.10
N LEU A 18 4.37 -19.89 -12.12
CA LEU A 18 5.05 -18.61 -12.04
C LEU A 18 4.02 -17.50 -11.87
N TYR A 19 4.06 -16.81 -10.74
CA TYR A 19 3.15 -15.70 -10.47
C TYR A 19 3.64 -14.41 -11.12
N GLU A 20 2.73 -13.71 -11.81
CA GLU A 20 2.99 -12.40 -12.41
C GLU A 20 2.82 -11.26 -11.40
N SER A 21 1.97 -11.47 -10.38
CA SER A 21 1.70 -10.50 -9.32
C SER A 21 1.61 -11.15 -7.94
N LEU A 22 1.80 -10.34 -6.88
CA LEU A 22 1.56 -10.79 -5.50
C LEU A 22 0.10 -11.17 -5.27
N SER A 23 -0.84 -10.49 -5.94
CA SER A 23 -2.26 -10.78 -5.84
C SER A 23 -2.60 -12.16 -6.35
N GLU A 24 -2.02 -12.56 -7.48
CA GLU A 24 -2.19 -13.90 -8.05
C GLU A 24 -1.62 -14.98 -7.13
N LEU A 25 -0.44 -14.73 -6.56
CA LEU A 25 0.18 -15.63 -5.58
C LEU A 25 -0.73 -15.81 -4.37
N VAL A 26 -1.28 -14.71 -3.86
CA VAL A 26 -2.15 -14.73 -2.68
C VAL A 26 -3.46 -15.42 -2.97
N ASP A 27 -4.10 -15.15 -4.11
CA ASP A 27 -5.34 -15.79 -4.54
C ASP A 27 -5.21 -17.33 -4.55
N ASP A 28 -4.08 -17.86 -5.03
CA ASP A 28 -3.80 -19.30 -5.03
C ASP A 28 -3.66 -19.90 -3.61
N THR A 29 -3.34 -19.07 -2.61
CA THR A 29 -3.25 -19.50 -1.21
C THR A 29 -4.57 -19.42 -0.45
N LEU A 30 -5.63 -18.89 -1.06
CA LEU A 30 -6.96 -18.71 -0.45
C LEU A 30 -7.94 -19.78 -0.94
N CYS A 31 -9.06 -19.92 -0.24
CA CYS A 31 -10.17 -20.74 -0.73
C CYS A 31 -10.78 -20.12 -1.99
N THR A 32 -11.42 -20.94 -2.83
CA THR A 32 -12.15 -20.44 -4.00
C THR A 32 -13.26 -19.47 -3.57
N ARG A 33 -13.44 -18.39 -4.34
CA ARG A 33 -14.51 -17.43 -4.15
C ARG A 33 -15.87 -18.13 -4.30
N SER A 34 -16.84 -17.78 -3.45
CA SER A 34 -18.20 -18.32 -3.60
C SER A 34 -18.81 -17.91 -4.94
N ALA A 35 -19.58 -18.80 -5.57
CA ALA A 35 -20.19 -18.56 -6.88
C ALA A 35 -21.02 -17.26 -6.94
N ASN A 36 -21.58 -16.82 -5.82
CA ASN A 36 -22.44 -15.65 -5.73
C ASN A 36 -21.68 -14.35 -5.37
N THR A 37 -20.37 -14.40 -5.11
CA THR A 37 -19.60 -13.22 -4.70
C THR A 37 -18.23 -13.19 -5.38
N HIS A 38 -17.89 -12.09 -6.04
CA HIS A 38 -16.55 -11.88 -6.61
C HIS A 38 -15.43 -11.68 -5.56
N GLN A 39 -15.72 -11.87 -4.27
CA GLN A 39 -14.80 -11.64 -3.15
C GLN A 39 -14.56 -12.93 -2.35
N HIS A 40 -13.38 -13.02 -1.74
CA HIS A 40 -13.05 -14.07 -0.79
C HIS A 40 -13.76 -13.86 0.54
N LYS A 41 -13.98 -14.93 1.30
CA LYS A 41 -14.51 -14.83 2.67
C LYS A 41 -13.52 -14.06 3.55
N ILE A 42 -14.04 -13.17 4.41
CA ILE A 42 -13.23 -12.38 5.35
C ILE A 42 -12.32 -13.28 6.20
N SER A 43 -12.83 -14.42 6.68
CA SER A 43 -12.02 -15.39 7.44
C SER A 43 -10.82 -15.97 6.67
N CYS A 44 -10.89 -16.05 5.34
CA CYS A 44 -9.75 -16.45 4.51
C CYS A 44 -8.75 -15.30 4.37
N LEU A 45 -9.25 -14.07 4.17
CA LEU A 45 -8.43 -12.86 4.02
C LEU A 45 -7.63 -12.54 5.29
N ASP A 46 -8.26 -12.75 6.45
CA ASP A 46 -7.65 -12.56 7.78
C ASP A 46 -6.87 -13.78 8.27
N ARG A 47 -6.71 -14.82 7.43
CA ARG A 47 -5.97 -16.06 7.73
C ARG A 47 -6.48 -16.82 8.97
N LEU A 48 -7.78 -16.73 9.25
CA LEU A 48 -8.46 -17.49 10.31
C LEU A 48 -9.06 -18.82 9.80
N CYS A 49 -9.09 -19.03 8.49
CA CYS A 49 -9.57 -20.26 7.88
C CYS A 49 -8.54 -21.39 8.00
N SER A 50 -8.98 -22.58 8.44
CA SER A 50 -8.12 -23.78 8.57
C SER A 50 -7.79 -24.46 7.23
N GLU A 51 -8.55 -24.17 6.17
CA GLU A 51 -8.44 -24.82 4.87
C GLU A 51 -7.57 -24.07 3.86
N CYS A 52 -7.13 -22.84 4.18
CA CYS A 52 -6.28 -22.01 3.33
C CYS A 52 -5.18 -21.33 4.15
N GLY A 53 -4.19 -20.75 3.50
CA GLY A 53 -3.06 -20.17 4.20
C GLY A 53 -1.79 -20.17 3.36
N VAL A 54 -0.75 -19.50 3.87
CA VAL A 54 0.56 -19.45 3.20
C VAL A 54 1.21 -20.84 3.07
N CYS A 55 0.73 -21.85 3.81
CA CYS A 55 1.12 -23.24 3.65
C CYS A 55 0.81 -23.80 2.26
N LYS A 56 -0.20 -23.28 1.56
CA LYS A 56 -0.53 -23.66 0.17
C LYS A 56 0.44 -23.11 -0.86
N PHE A 57 1.31 -22.17 -0.48
CA PHE A 57 2.34 -21.68 -1.38
C PHE A 57 3.44 -22.73 -1.56
N SER A 58 3.41 -23.42 -2.71
CA SER A 58 4.39 -24.44 -3.09
C SER A 58 5.73 -23.82 -3.48
N MET A 59 6.76 -24.13 -2.69
CA MET A 59 8.13 -23.71 -2.94
C MET A 59 8.87 -24.72 -3.82
N LEU A 60 9.78 -24.24 -4.67
CA LEU A 60 10.68 -25.08 -5.46
C LEU A 60 11.82 -25.62 -4.58
N PRO A 61 12.45 -26.76 -4.92
CA PRO A 61 13.61 -27.27 -4.19
C PRO A 61 14.71 -26.22 -4.00
N GLY A 62 15.05 -25.45 -5.05
CA GLY A 62 16.04 -24.37 -4.96
C GLY A 62 15.61 -23.16 -4.12
N GLU A 63 14.32 -23.04 -3.76
CA GLU A 63 13.82 -22.02 -2.82
C GLU A 63 13.87 -22.49 -1.36
N LEU A 64 13.96 -23.81 -1.15
CA LEU A 64 14.17 -24.45 0.15
C LEU A 64 15.66 -24.63 0.47
N ASP A 65 16.55 -24.17 -0.41
CA ASP A 65 17.99 -24.33 -0.25
C ASP A 65 18.50 -23.53 0.96
N GLU A 66 19.00 -24.27 1.95
CA GLU A 66 19.63 -23.76 3.18
C GLU A 66 21.16 -23.77 3.12
N SER A 67 21.76 -24.11 1.96
CA SER A 67 23.20 -24.09 1.79
C SER A 67 23.79 -22.68 1.95
N ASP A 68 25.13 -22.59 2.04
CA ASP A 68 25.86 -21.33 2.14
C ASP A 68 25.78 -20.45 0.87
N VAL A 69 25.00 -20.85 -0.14
CA VAL A 69 24.75 -20.04 -1.33
C VAL A 69 24.00 -18.76 -0.94
N GLN A 70 24.68 -17.64 -1.08
CA GLN A 70 24.14 -16.33 -0.73
C GLN A 70 23.43 -15.68 -1.92
N ILE A 71 22.17 -15.31 -1.73
CA ILE A 71 21.41 -14.48 -2.66
C ILE A 71 21.22 -13.09 -2.10
N SER A 72 21.24 -12.10 -3.00
CA SER A 72 21.02 -10.71 -2.62
C SER A 72 19.62 -10.24 -2.97
N TRP A 73 18.96 -9.60 -2.01
CA TRP A 73 17.59 -9.10 -2.10
C TRP A 73 17.42 -7.84 -1.25
N GLU A 74 16.29 -7.15 -1.37
CA GLU A 74 16.06 -5.87 -0.70
C GLU A 74 14.78 -5.90 0.12
N ARG A 75 14.80 -5.23 1.28
CA ARG A 75 13.60 -4.98 2.09
C ARG A 75 13.67 -3.64 2.81
N TYR A 76 12.52 -3.10 3.14
CA TYR A 76 12.43 -1.91 4.00
C TYR A 76 12.65 -2.29 5.46
N GLU A 77 13.54 -1.56 6.14
CA GLU A 77 13.79 -1.70 7.58
C GLU A 77 13.81 -0.33 8.25
N TYR A 78 13.31 -0.25 9.50
CA TYR A 78 13.54 0.92 10.32
C TYR A 78 14.98 0.91 10.85
N LYS A 79 15.77 1.92 10.48
CA LYS A 79 17.13 2.12 10.99
C LYS A 79 17.24 3.47 11.69
N ASN A 80 18.07 3.50 12.73
CA ASN A 80 18.46 4.75 13.37
C ASN A 80 19.57 5.38 12.53
N VAL A 81 19.26 6.50 11.88
CA VAL A 81 20.20 7.25 11.04
C VAL A 81 20.68 8.46 11.82
N LYS A 82 22.00 8.65 11.88
CA LYS A 82 22.63 9.83 12.49
C LYS A 82 22.39 11.03 11.58
N VAL A 83 21.74 12.06 12.12
CA VAL A 83 21.57 13.36 11.43
C VAL A 83 22.68 14.31 11.92
N LYS A 84 22.82 15.53 11.37
CA LYS A 84 23.80 16.51 11.88
C LYS A 84 23.59 16.77 13.38
N GLY A 85 24.67 16.72 14.16
CA GLY A 85 24.65 16.64 15.63
C GLY A 85 24.28 15.23 16.10
N ASP A 86 24.70 14.76 17.26
CA ASP A 86 24.55 13.35 17.71
C ASP A 86 23.10 12.79 17.85
N LYS A 87 22.11 13.45 17.24
CA LYS A 87 20.71 13.02 17.19
C LYS A 87 20.52 11.86 16.20
N MET A 88 20.01 10.75 16.71
CA MET A 88 19.57 9.59 15.93
C MET A 88 18.08 9.75 15.59
N ILE A 89 17.72 9.55 14.32
CA ILE A 89 16.32 9.54 13.87
C ILE A 89 15.99 8.16 13.28
N ARG A 90 14.87 7.59 13.70
CA ARG A 90 14.34 6.34 13.14
C ARG A 90 13.75 6.62 11.75
N LYS A 91 14.33 6.05 10.70
CA LYS A 91 13.86 6.17 9.32
C LYS A 91 13.63 4.80 8.71
N LEU A 92 12.59 4.68 7.88
CA LEU A 92 12.38 3.51 7.04
C LEU A 92 13.30 3.62 5.82
N VAL A 93 14.16 2.64 5.61
CA VAL A 93 15.16 2.65 4.53
C VAL A 93 15.17 1.32 3.78
N LEU A 94 15.41 1.37 2.48
CA LEU A 94 15.60 0.17 1.67
C LEU A 94 16.99 -0.41 1.95
N VAL A 95 17.05 -1.66 2.40
CA VAL A 95 18.29 -2.32 2.81
C VAL A 95 18.50 -3.55 1.94
N ARG A 96 19.71 -3.66 1.39
CA ARG A 96 20.18 -4.85 0.71
C ARG A 96 20.59 -5.91 1.75
N LYS A 97 20.02 -7.09 1.62
CA LYS A 97 20.32 -8.29 2.40
C LYS A 97 21.06 -9.30 1.54
N SER A 98 21.79 -10.16 2.24
CA SER A 98 22.42 -11.36 1.70
C SER A 98 22.00 -12.49 2.63
N SER A 99 21.32 -13.50 2.10
CA SER A 99 20.88 -14.67 2.86
C SER A 99 20.82 -15.91 1.96
N SER A 100 20.53 -17.07 2.54
CA SER A 100 20.13 -18.25 1.74
C SER A 100 18.78 -18.00 1.04
N PRO A 101 18.49 -18.74 -0.05
CA PRO A 101 17.16 -18.76 -0.67
C PRO A 101 16.04 -19.07 0.33
N ALA A 102 16.23 -20.09 1.18
CA ALA A 102 15.26 -20.48 2.19
C ALA A 102 14.86 -19.32 3.11
N GLU A 103 15.83 -18.57 3.62
CA GLU A 103 15.56 -17.42 4.51
C GLU A 103 14.73 -16.33 3.80
N MET A 104 15.06 -16.02 2.55
CA MET A 104 14.33 -15.00 1.77
C MET A 104 12.87 -15.44 1.52
N PHE A 105 12.64 -16.69 1.11
CA PHE A 105 11.29 -17.18 0.84
C PHE A 105 10.47 -17.40 2.12
N GLN A 106 11.12 -17.74 3.22
CA GLN A 106 10.46 -17.77 4.52
C GLN A 106 10.02 -16.36 4.93
N TYR A 107 10.86 -15.35 4.71
CA TYR A 107 10.45 -13.95 4.92
C TYR A 107 9.28 -13.56 4.02
N LEU A 108 9.28 -13.95 2.74
CA LEU A 108 8.14 -13.75 1.85
C LEU A 108 6.85 -14.36 2.43
N LYS A 109 6.89 -15.60 2.93
CA LYS A 109 5.73 -16.23 3.58
C LYS A 109 5.17 -15.38 4.73
N THR A 110 6.03 -14.79 5.57
CA THR A 110 5.56 -13.91 6.65
C THR A 110 4.83 -12.67 6.14
N LEU A 111 5.23 -12.11 4.99
CA LEU A 111 4.56 -10.98 4.37
C LEU A 111 3.19 -11.37 3.80
N LEU A 112 3.08 -12.59 3.25
CA LEU A 112 1.86 -13.12 2.66
C LEU A 112 0.75 -13.44 3.68
N GLU A 113 1.06 -13.45 4.97
CA GLU A 113 0.05 -13.62 6.02
C GLU A 113 -0.90 -12.42 6.09
N THR A 114 -0.37 -11.20 6.10
CA THR A 114 -1.18 -9.97 6.29
C THR A 114 -1.60 -9.31 4.98
N PHE A 115 -0.95 -9.67 3.87
CA PHE A 115 -1.18 -9.06 2.56
C PHE A 115 -2.62 -9.21 2.02
N PRO A 116 -3.32 -10.36 2.13
CA PRO A 116 -4.66 -10.50 1.56
C PRO A 116 -5.66 -9.51 2.16
N ALA A 117 -5.69 -9.39 3.49
CA ALA A 117 -6.53 -8.43 4.19
C ALA A 117 -6.16 -6.98 3.83
N HIS A 118 -4.87 -6.67 3.73
CA HIS A 118 -4.42 -5.34 3.30
C HIS A 118 -4.90 -4.99 1.90
N GLN A 119 -4.68 -5.88 0.92
CA GLN A 119 -5.12 -5.69 -0.46
C GLN A 119 -6.65 -5.54 -0.55
N PHE A 120 -7.39 -6.40 0.15
CA PHE A 120 -8.85 -6.33 0.18
C PHE A 120 -9.34 -5.00 0.73
N ARG A 121 -8.79 -4.53 1.85
CA ARG A 121 -9.16 -3.24 2.45
C ARG A 121 -8.91 -2.08 1.49
N ALA A 122 -7.74 -2.03 0.86
CA ALA A 122 -7.41 -0.97 -0.10
C ALA A 122 -8.39 -0.97 -1.28
N TYR A 123 -8.67 -2.14 -1.85
CA TYR A 123 -9.66 -2.30 -2.93
C TYR A 123 -11.06 -1.87 -2.48
N TRP A 124 -11.50 -2.35 -1.31
CA TRP A 124 -12.83 -2.07 -0.79
C TRP A 124 -13.02 -0.59 -0.47
N GLN A 125 -12.06 0.04 0.22
CA GLN A 125 -12.08 1.48 0.52
C GLN A 125 -12.13 2.32 -0.77
N SER A 126 -11.32 1.98 -1.78
CA SER A 126 -11.36 2.66 -3.07
C SER A 126 -12.73 2.52 -3.74
N LYS A 127 -13.33 1.32 -3.71
CA LYS A 127 -14.66 1.08 -4.26
C LYS A 127 -15.74 1.86 -3.51
N GLN A 128 -15.69 1.90 -2.17
CA GLN A 128 -16.62 2.67 -1.35
C GLN A 128 -16.51 4.17 -1.65
N MET A 129 -15.29 4.70 -1.75
CA MET A 129 -15.07 6.11 -2.07
C MET A 129 -15.66 6.48 -3.44
N LYS A 130 -15.39 5.66 -4.48
CA LYS A 130 -15.97 5.88 -5.82
C LYS A 130 -17.49 5.85 -5.79
N SER A 131 -18.07 4.83 -5.15
CA SER A 131 -19.52 4.72 -5.01
C SER A 131 -20.13 5.90 -4.28
N LEU A 132 -19.45 6.43 -3.26
CA LEU A 132 -19.92 7.58 -2.48
C LEU A 132 -19.89 8.87 -3.31
N VAL A 133 -18.83 9.09 -4.10
CA VAL A 133 -18.73 10.26 -5.00
C VAL A 133 -19.74 10.17 -6.14
N GLU A 134 -19.93 8.99 -6.73
CA GLU A 134 -20.91 8.75 -7.81
C GLU A 134 -22.37 8.94 -7.37
N ASN A 135 -22.66 8.68 -6.09
CA ASN A 135 -24.01 8.78 -5.51
C ASN A 135 -24.09 9.90 -4.46
N LEU A 136 -23.33 10.98 -4.66
CA LEU A 136 -23.32 12.12 -3.75
C LEU A 136 -24.73 12.76 -3.70
N PRO A 137 -25.32 12.98 -2.52
CA PRO A 137 -26.58 13.70 -2.41
C PRO A 137 -26.44 15.20 -2.70
N ILE A 138 -27.47 15.80 -3.29
CA ILE A 138 -27.54 17.24 -3.50
C ILE A 138 -27.38 17.97 -2.17
N GLY A 139 -26.57 19.04 -2.18
CA GLY A 139 -26.24 19.82 -0.97
C GLY A 139 -25.16 19.20 -0.08
N HIS A 140 -24.63 18.02 -0.44
CA HIS A 140 -23.51 17.40 0.26
C HIS A 140 -22.20 17.55 -0.53
N CYS A 141 -21.08 17.36 0.16
CA CYS A 141 -19.76 17.27 -0.44
C CYS A 141 -18.92 16.16 0.21
N VAL A 142 -17.88 15.74 -0.51
CA VAL A 142 -16.87 14.82 -0.02
C VAL A 142 -15.55 15.57 0.06
N THR A 143 -14.95 15.63 1.24
CA THR A 143 -13.61 16.18 1.41
C THR A 143 -12.61 15.06 1.72
N VAL A 144 -11.53 15.03 0.95
CA VAL A 144 -10.37 14.21 1.24
C VAL A 144 -9.26 15.14 1.69
N HIS A 145 -8.90 15.06 2.96
CA HIS A 145 -7.79 15.81 3.54
C HIS A 145 -6.60 14.87 3.67
N ASP A 146 -5.46 15.27 3.10
CA ASP A 146 -4.20 14.57 3.27
C ASP A 146 -3.15 15.52 3.87
N PHE A 147 -2.32 14.96 4.75
CA PHE A 147 -1.18 15.68 5.30
C PHE A 147 -0.05 15.65 4.28
N SER A 148 0.41 16.81 3.83
CA SER A 148 1.54 16.88 2.91
C SER A 148 2.86 16.95 3.69
N GLU A 149 3.13 18.10 4.31
CA GLU A 149 4.36 18.34 5.07
C GLU A 149 4.23 19.52 6.03
N ASN A 150 5.20 19.65 6.94
CA ASN A 150 5.37 20.83 7.78
C ASN A 150 6.41 21.76 7.16
N TYR A 151 6.02 23.01 6.92
CA TYR A 151 6.93 24.08 6.56
C TYR A 151 7.45 24.80 7.80
N LYS A 152 8.76 24.96 7.86
CA LYS A 152 9.41 25.81 8.86
C LYS A 152 9.37 27.24 8.37
N CYS A 153 8.75 28.12 9.14
CA CYS A 153 8.81 29.54 8.92
C CYS A 153 10.13 30.06 9.51
N THR A 154 10.95 30.68 8.66
CA THR A 154 12.16 31.39 9.07
C THR A 154 11.97 32.87 8.77
N GLU A 155 12.22 33.73 9.76
CA GLU A 155 12.16 35.18 9.53
C GLU A 155 13.45 35.64 8.84
N GLN A 156 13.35 36.60 7.91
CA GLN A 156 14.54 37.08 7.20
C GLN A 156 15.52 37.84 8.12
N ASN A 157 15.00 38.51 9.15
CA ASN A 157 15.77 39.27 10.14
C ASN A 157 15.52 38.73 11.55
N GLU A 158 15.92 37.49 11.82
CA GLU A 158 15.74 36.87 13.14
C GLU A 158 16.56 37.57 14.22
N ILE A 159 15.88 38.09 15.24
CA ILE A 159 16.52 38.39 16.52
C ILE A 159 16.97 37.07 17.17
N GLN A 160 18.12 37.07 17.86
CA GLN A 160 18.73 35.84 18.40
C GLN A 160 17.79 35.04 19.33
N SER A 161 16.83 35.71 19.99
CA SER A 161 15.81 35.06 20.82
C SER A 161 14.81 34.22 20.01
N SER A 162 14.53 34.58 18.75
CA SER A 162 13.64 33.83 17.85
C SER A 162 14.25 32.53 17.36
N TYR A 163 15.58 32.36 17.44
CA TYR A 163 16.28 31.12 17.06
C TYR A 163 15.76 29.86 17.78
N PHE A 164 15.24 30.01 19.00
CA PHE A 164 14.68 28.91 19.79
C PHE A 164 13.19 28.66 19.51
N GLN A 165 12.52 29.57 18.80
CA GLN A 165 11.12 29.46 18.40
C GLN A 165 11.05 28.96 16.96
N LYS A 166 10.70 27.69 16.78
CA LYS A 166 10.47 27.11 15.45
C LYS A 166 8.98 27.15 15.16
N LEU A 167 8.52 28.21 14.50
CA LEU A 167 7.17 28.24 13.98
C LEU A 167 7.10 27.26 12.80
N GLU A 168 6.22 26.27 12.92
CA GLU A 168 5.93 25.31 11.86
C GLU A 168 4.47 25.47 11.44
N VAL A 169 4.22 25.46 10.13
CA VAL A 169 2.89 25.44 9.54
C VAL A 169 2.71 24.09 8.85
N SER A 170 1.64 23.38 9.19
CA SER A 170 1.28 22.13 8.52
C SER A 170 0.46 22.44 7.28
N LEU A 171 0.90 21.95 6.11
CA LEU A 171 0.14 22.02 4.88
C LEU A 171 -0.75 20.78 4.76
N HIS A 172 -2.04 21.03 4.55
CA HIS A 172 -3.05 20.01 4.34
C HIS A 172 -3.68 20.19 2.96
N VAL A 173 -3.40 19.24 2.07
CA VAL A 173 -4.02 19.22 0.74
C VAL A 173 -5.44 18.74 0.91
N THR A 174 -6.38 19.46 0.30
CA THR A 174 -7.80 19.10 0.33
C THR A 174 -8.32 18.89 -1.08
N ILE A 175 -8.86 17.71 -1.34
CA ILE A 175 -9.64 17.43 -2.55
C ILE A 175 -11.12 17.50 -2.17
N LEU A 176 -11.87 18.33 -2.86
CA LEU A 176 -13.31 18.52 -2.65
C LEU A 176 -14.06 17.96 -3.86
N HIS A 177 -14.95 17.01 -3.62
CA HIS A 177 -15.97 16.61 -4.59
C HIS A 177 -17.30 17.22 -4.16
N ARG A 178 -17.91 18.02 -5.03
CA ARG A 178 -19.20 18.67 -4.77
C ARG A 178 -20.06 18.69 -6.03
N HIS A 179 -21.35 18.94 -5.85
CA HIS A 179 -22.23 19.25 -6.96
C HIS A 179 -21.84 20.60 -7.60
N SER A 180 -21.95 20.69 -8.93
CA SER A 180 -21.76 21.95 -9.66
C SER A 180 -22.86 22.96 -9.29
N VAL A 181 -22.48 24.24 -9.23
CA VAL A 181 -23.36 25.36 -8.91
C VAL A 181 -23.33 26.34 -10.08
N LEU A 182 -24.50 26.77 -10.54
CA LEU A 182 -24.61 27.63 -11.73
C LEU A 182 -23.72 28.88 -11.69
N GLU A 183 -23.67 29.55 -10.52
CA GLU A 183 -22.91 30.79 -10.32
C GLU A 183 -21.40 30.62 -10.55
N TYR A 184 -20.84 29.47 -10.15
CA TYR A 184 -19.39 29.24 -10.15
C TYR A 184 -18.92 28.37 -11.32
N ASP A 185 -19.70 27.36 -11.69
CA ASP A 185 -19.30 26.33 -12.64
C ASP A 185 -20.01 26.47 -14.00
N GLY A 186 -20.95 27.42 -14.13
CA GLY A 186 -21.75 27.64 -15.35
C GLY A 186 -22.78 26.54 -15.64
N LYS A 187 -22.94 25.56 -14.74
CA LYS A 187 -23.95 24.50 -14.81
C LYS A 187 -24.46 24.17 -13.41
N ASP A 188 -25.77 24.10 -13.27
CA ASP A 188 -26.39 23.64 -12.03
C ASP A 188 -26.52 22.11 -12.02
N SER A 189 -26.29 21.53 -10.85
CA SER A 189 -26.41 20.09 -10.62
C SER A 189 -27.77 19.78 -10.02
N THR A 190 -28.51 18.82 -10.59
CA THR A 190 -29.83 18.43 -10.07
C THR A 190 -29.85 16.96 -9.66
N ALA A 191 -30.94 16.53 -9.02
CA ALA A 191 -31.11 15.12 -8.64
C ALA A 191 -31.24 14.22 -9.88
N GLU A 192 -31.80 14.73 -10.97
CA GLU A 192 -32.00 14.01 -12.23
C GLU A 192 -30.76 14.03 -13.12
N GLU A 193 -29.98 15.11 -13.08
CA GLU A 193 -28.74 15.27 -13.84
C GLU A 193 -27.59 15.68 -12.90
N PRO A 194 -27.06 14.75 -12.09
CA PRO A 194 -25.98 15.05 -11.16
C PRO A 194 -24.70 15.32 -11.95
N ASN A 195 -24.14 16.51 -11.72
CA ASN A 195 -22.84 16.91 -12.19
C ASN A 195 -21.90 17.17 -10.99
N ILE A 196 -20.82 16.38 -10.90
CA ILE A 196 -19.85 16.44 -9.81
C ILE A 196 -18.58 17.15 -10.28
N VAL A 197 -18.20 18.19 -9.56
CA VAL A 197 -16.95 18.94 -9.75
C VAL A 197 -15.93 18.47 -8.72
N THR A 198 -14.68 18.31 -9.15
CA THR A 198 -13.55 18.00 -8.28
C THR A 198 -12.58 19.16 -8.24
N GLU A 199 -12.36 19.70 -7.06
CA GLU A 199 -11.47 20.84 -6.81
C GLU A 199 -10.29 20.39 -5.94
N GLN A 200 -9.13 21.01 -6.15
CA GLN A 200 -7.90 20.72 -5.41
C GLN A 200 -7.40 22.00 -4.75
N PHE A 201 -7.27 21.96 -3.42
CA PHE A 201 -6.75 23.04 -2.60
C PHE A 201 -5.42 22.60 -2.01
N LEU A 202 -4.39 23.43 -2.20
CA LEU A 202 -3.04 23.23 -1.70
C LEU A 202 -2.79 24.06 -0.44
#